data_AF-A0A5F8GT38-F1
#
_entry.id   AF-A0A5F8GT38-F1
#
_cell.length_a   1.000
_cell.length_b   1.000
_cell.length_c   1.000
_cell.angle_alpha   90.00
_cell.angle_beta   90.00
_cell.angle_gamma   90.00
#
_symmetry.space_group_name_H-M   'P 1'
#
loop_
_entity.id
_entity.type
_entity.pdbx_description
1 polymer ?
#
loop_
_entity_poly.entity_id
_entity_poly.type
_entity_poly.pdbx_seq_one_letter_code
_entity_poly.pdbx_strand_id
1 'polypeptide(L)'
;LLRNHSGVTLGQPHLSRQDLTTLVSLLPDRSAALLIIAGNESCPQPQTAEHLAAIEIMKLKHILVLQNKIDLVKESQAKEQYEEILAFVQGTVAEGAPIIPISAQLKYNIEVVCEYIVKKIPVPPRDYFRTQTYCYLVF
;
A
#
# COMPACT_ATOMS: atom_id res chain seq x y z
N LEU A 1 -10.22 17.32 -30.38
CA LEU A 1 -8.79 17.52 -30.09
C LEU A 1 -8.51 17.09 -28.66
N LEU A 2 -7.33 16.52 -28.41
CA LEU A 2 -7.03 15.73 -27.21
C LEU A 2 -6.96 16.58 -25.93
N ARG A 3 -7.52 16.06 -24.83
CA ARG A 3 -7.14 16.42 -23.45
C ARG A 3 -6.72 15.13 -22.74
N ASN A 4 -5.66 15.21 -21.92
CA ASN A 4 -4.87 14.05 -21.51
C ASN A 4 -5.55 13.18 -20.44
N HIS A 5 -5.32 11.86 -20.53
CA HIS A 5 -5.71 10.88 -19.52
C HIS A 5 -4.79 10.92 -18.29
N SER A 6 -5.04 11.82 -17.34
CA SER A 6 -4.45 11.76 -15.98
C SER A 6 -5.15 12.73 -15.02
N GLY A 7 -6.39 12.44 -14.63
CA GLY A 7 -7.17 13.27 -13.70
C GLY A 7 -7.31 12.62 -12.32
N VAL A 8 -6.62 13.16 -11.31
CA VAL A 8 -6.85 12.83 -9.89
C VAL A 8 -7.67 13.95 -9.27
N THR A 9 -8.82 13.62 -8.68
CA THR A 9 -9.73 14.60 -8.08
C THR A 9 -9.59 14.60 -6.56
N LEU A 10 -9.06 15.69 -6.01
CA LEU A 10 -8.98 15.93 -4.57
C LEU A 10 -10.33 16.38 -4.00
N GLY A 11 -10.72 15.89 -2.82
CA GLY A 11 -11.80 16.52 -2.05
C GLY A 11 -12.34 15.74 -0.86
N GLN A 12 -11.83 16.04 0.34
CA GLN A 12 -12.62 16.67 1.41
C GLN A 12 -11.69 17.42 2.39
N PRO A 13 -12.20 18.39 3.19
CA PRO A 13 -11.34 19.46 3.74
C PRO A 13 -11.10 19.42 5.27
N HIS A 14 -11.43 18.31 5.97
CA HIS A 14 -11.37 18.28 7.44
C HIS A 14 -10.46 17.19 8.06
N LEU A 15 -9.88 16.28 7.26
CA LEU A 15 -8.83 15.38 7.74
C LEU A 15 -7.46 16.06 7.63
N SER A 16 -6.60 15.84 8.63
CA SER A 16 -5.23 16.35 8.68
C SER A 16 -4.40 15.80 7.51
N ARG A 17 -3.48 16.62 6.98
CA ARG A 17 -2.59 16.30 5.85
C ARG A 17 -1.49 15.27 6.19
N GLN A 18 -1.73 14.36 7.13
CA GLN A 18 -0.72 13.45 7.70
C GLN A 18 -1.18 11.98 7.71
N ASP A 19 -2.48 11.72 7.76
CA ASP A 19 -3.08 10.39 7.99
C ASP A 19 -3.33 9.57 6.69
N LEU A 20 -2.53 9.81 5.64
CA LEU A 20 -2.77 9.30 4.28
C LEU A 20 -1.71 8.27 3.84
N THR A 21 -1.66 7.12 4.51
CA THR A 21 -0.71 6.04 4.22
C THR A 21 -1.24 4.97 3.26
N THR A 22 -2.40 4.36 3.51
CA THR A 22 -2.76 3.07 2.87
C THR A 22 -3.34 3.21 1.47
N LEU A 23 -2.72 2.56 0.48
CA LEU A 23 -3.21 2.50 -0.91
C LEU A 23 -3.89 1.14 -1.20
N VAL A 24 -5.19 1.03 -0.92
CA VAL A 24 -5.96 -0.20 -1.26
C VAL A 24 -6.37 -0.17 -2.74
N SER A 25 -5.78 -1.04 -3.58
CA SER A 25 -6.10 -1.11 -5.02
C SER A 25 -7.21 -2.13 -5.31
N LEU A 26 -8.45 -1.65 -5.40
CA LEU A 26 -9.63 -2.49 -5.63
C LEU A 26 -9.80 -2.86 -7.11
N LEU A 27 -9.69 -4.16 -7.44
CA LEU A 27 -10.02 -4.76 -8.75
C LEU A 27 -10.71 -6.11 -8.54
N PRO A 28 -12.00 -6.28 -8.87
CA PRO A 28 -12.87 -7.31 -8.27
C PRO A 28 -12.40 -8.77 -8.41
N ASP A 29 -11.62 -9.10 -9.44
CA ASP A 29 -11.07 -10.47 -9.62
C ASP A 29 -9.58 -10.59 -9.26
N ARG A 30 -8.86 -9.47 -9.11
CA ARG A 30 -7.38 -9.43 -9.02
C ARG A 30 -6.87 -8.30 -8.10
N SER A 31 -7.61 -7.97 -7.03
CA SER A 31 -7.28 -6.93 -6.05
C SER A 31 -5.95 -7.17 -5.34
N ALA A 32 -5.24 -6.09 -5.05
CA ALA A 32 -4.03 -6.08 -4.24
C ALA A 32 -4.06 -4.94 -3.22
N ALA A 33 -3.41 -5.13 -2.07
CA ALA A 33 -3.26 -4.11 -1.03
C ALA A 33 -1.80 -3.70 -0.85
N LEU A 34 -1.59 -2.39 -0.72
CA LEU A 34 -0.34 -1.78 -0.32
C LEU A 34 -0.52 -1.25 1.10
N LEU A 35 -0.13 -2.05 2.10
CA LEU A 35 -0.17 -1.65 3.50
C LEU A 35 1.06 -0.78 3.79
N ILE A 36 0.86 0.54 3.91
CA ILE A 36 1.98 1.47 4.09
C ILE A 36 2.11 1.84 5.57
N ILE A 37 3.31 1.68 6.10
CA ILE A 37 3.65 1.91 7.51
C ILE A 37 4.75 2.97 7.55
N ALA A 38 4.60 3.97 8.40
CA ALA A 38 5.55 5.09 8.50
C ALA A 38 6.75 4.72 9.37
N GLY A 39 7.96 4.74 8.82
CA GLY A 39 9.19 4.32 9.49
C GLY A 39 9.58 5.12 10.73
N ASN A 40 9.00 6.31 10.91
CA ASN A 40 9.23 7.20 12.07
C ASN A 40 8.19 7.05 13.20
N GLU A 41 7.28 6.08 13.11
CA GLU A 41 6.20 5.80 14.07
C GLU A 41 6.32 4.33 14.54
N SER A 42 6.01 4.02 15.80
CA SER A 42 6.07 2.62 16.29
C SER A 42 4.99 1.74 15.64
N CYS A 43 5.27 0.46 15.42
CA CYS A 43 4.31 -0.49 14.85
C CYS A 43 3.76 -1.44 15.94
N PRO A 44 2.45 -1.74 15.97
CA PRO A 44 1.37 -1.17 15.15
C PRO A 44 0.84 0.17 15.66
N GLN A 45 0.42 1.04 14.73
CA GLN A 45 -0.49 2.16 15.02
C GLN A 45 -1.96 1.68 14.91
N PRO A 46 -2.93 2.35 15.59
CA PRO A 46 -4.35 2.02 15.48
C PRO A 46 -4.86 2.02 14.03
N GLN A 47 -4.42 3.01 13.23
CA GLN A 47 -4.71 3.09 11.80
C GLN A 47 -4.17 1.87 11.04
N THR A 48 -2.96 1.39 11.36
CA THR A 48 -2.36 0.21 10.70
C THR A 48 -3.16 -1.06 11.00
N ALA A 49 -3.66 -1.22 12.23
CA ALA A 49 -4.52 -2.32 12.63
C ALA A 49 -5.89 -2.29 11.91
N GLU A 50 -6.52 -1.12 11.81
CA GLU A 50 -7.79 -0.94 11.07
C GLU A 50 -7.63 -1.27 9.58
N HIS A 51 -6.57 -0.77 8.95
CA HIS A 51 -6.28 -1.09 7.55
C HIS A 51 -6.03 -2.58 7.31
N LEU A 52 -5.31 -3.27 8.20
CA LEU A 52 -5.10 -4.71 8.09
C LEU A 52 -6.42 -5.49 8.25
N ALA A 53 -7.26 -5.13 9.23
CA ALA A 53 -8.58 -5.74 9.42
C ALA A 53 -9.50 -5.55 8.18
N ALA A 54 -9.44 -4.40 7.51
CA ALA A 54 -10.15 -4.17 6.25
C ALA A 54 -9.65 -5.09 5.12
N ILE A 55 -8.33 -5.29 5.02
CA ILE A 55 -7.69 -6.21 4.06
C ILE A 55 -8.10 -7.67 4.32
N GLU A 56 -8.25 -8.07 5.59
CA GLU A 56 -8.76 -9.39 6.00
C GLU A 56 -10.21 -9.62 5.58
N ILE A 57 -11.10 -8.65 5.88
CA ILE A 57 -12.51 -8.71 5.49
C ILE A 57 -12.66 -8.80 3.97
N MET A 58 -11.81 -8.10 3.22
CA MET A 58 -11.77 -8.13 1.75
C MET A 58 -11.11 -9.38 1.16
N LYS A 59 -10.44 -10.21 1.97
CA LYS A 59 -9.80 -11.49 1.57
C LYS A 59 -8.79 -11.33 0.42
N LEU A 60 -7.98 -10.28 0.48
CA LEU A 60 -7.03 -9.93 -0.57
C LEU A 60 -5.84 -10.89 -0.58
N LYS A 61 -5.51 -11.45 -1.76
CA LYS A 61 -4.45 -12.46 -1.92
C LYS A 61 -3.07 -11.90 -2.23
N HIS A 62 -3.00 -10.65 -2.69
CA HIS A 62 -1.77 -9.98 -3.08
C HIS A 62 -1.56 -8.80 -2.15
N ILE A 63 -0.74 -9.00 -1.12
CA ILE A 63 -0.39 -7.95 -0.15
C ILE A 63 1.09 -7.63 -0.32
N LEU A 64 1.40 -6.34 -0.27
CA LEU A 64 2.75 -5.80 -0.19
C LEU A 64 2.78 -4.79 0.96
N VAL A 65 3.73 -4.95 1.87
CA VAL A 65 3.93 -4.01 2.97
C VAL A 65 5.02 -3.02 2.58
N LEU A 66 4.80 -1.73 2.81
CA LEU A 66 5.72 -0.65 2.46
C LEU A 66 6.13 0.12 3.71
N GLN A 67 7.37 -0.06 4.14
CA GLN A 67 7.96 0.75 5.22
C GLN A 67 8.43 2.07 4.59
N ASN A 68 7.61 3.12 4.70
CA ASN A 68 7.82 4.43 4.07
C ASN A 68 8.59 5.38 5.01
N LYS A 69 9.02 6.55 4.51
CA LYS A 69 9.71 7.60 5.28
C LYS A 69 11.03 7.13 5.91
N ILE A 70 11.69 6.10 5.35
CA ILE A 70 12.97 5.57 5.89
C ILE A 70 14.10 6.61 5.92
N ASP A 71 13.97 7.67 5.12
CA ASP A 71 14.85 8.84 5.08
C ASP A 71 14.81 9.69 6.36
N LEU A 72 13.80 9.49 7.23
CA LEU A 72 13.65 10.21 8.49
C LEU A 72 14.18 9.44 9.71
N VAL A 73 14.69 8.22 9.55
CA VAL A 73 15.13 7.34 10.65
C VAL A 73 16.49 6.70 10.40
N LYS A 74 17.11 6.21 11.47
CA LYS A 74 18.38 5.46 11.39
C LYS A 74 18.13 4.01 10.97
N GLU A 75 19.16 3.39 10.39
CA GLU A 75 19.13 1.98 9.97
C GLU A 75 18.76 1.02 11.11
N SER A 76 19.18 1.28 12.36
CA SER A 76 18.78 0.45 13.51
C SER A 76 17.28 0.56 13.77
N GLN A 77 16.73 1.77 13.82
CA GLN A 77 15.30 2.03 14.05
C GLN A 77 14.44 1.44 12.93
N ALA A 78 14.91 1.50 11.67
CA ALA A 78 14.24 0.86 10.56
C ALA A 78 14.23 -0.68 10.67
N LYS A 79 15.28 -1.29 11.25
CA LYS A 79 15.33 -2.74 11.53
C LYS A 79 14.49 -3.14 12.73
N GLU A 80 14.57 -2.38 13.83
CA GLU A 80 13.74 -2.52 15.02
C GLU A 80 12.24 -2.50 14.62
N GLN A 81 11.82 -1.50 13.85
CA GLN A 81 10.44 -1.41 13.35
C GLN A 81 10.09 -2.48 12.29
N TYR A 82 11.05 -2.95 11.48
CA TYR A 82 10.82 -4.07 10.57
C TYR A 82 10.50 -5.36 11.34
N GLU A 83 11.13 -5.59 12.49
CA GLU A 83 10.81 -6.69 13.41
C GLU A 83 9.44 -6.49 14.09
N GLU A 84 9.08 -5.26 14.50
CA GLU A 84 7.72 -4.93 14.96
C GLU A 84 6.66 -5.23 13.88
N ILE A 85 6.92 -4.86 12.62
CA ILE A 85 6.01 -5.12 11.48
C ILE A 85 5.86 -6.63 11.24
N LEU A 86 6.94 -7.40 11.28
CA LEU A 86 6.88 -8.87 11.16
C LEU A 86 6.05 -9.51 12.27
N ALA A 87 6.24 -9.09 13.52
CA ALA A 87 5.46 -9.59 14.65
C ALA A 87 3.98 -9.19 14.56
N PHE A 88 3.67 -8.01 14.02
CA PHE A 88 2.30 -7.53 13.83
C PHE A 88 1.55 -8.27 12.71
N VAL A 89 2.21 -8.66 11.60
CA VAL A 89 1.55 -9.40 10.51
C VAL A 89 1.50 -10.92 10.74
N GLN A 90 2.20 -11.45 11.76
CA GLN A 90 2.19 -12.86 12.09
C GLN A 90 0.79 -13.35 12.51
N GLY A 91 0.32 -14.45 11.93
CA GLY A 91 -1.02 -14.99 12.15
C GLY A 91 -2.14 -14.29 11.37
N THR A 92 -1.83 -13.28 10.56
CA THR A 92 -2.80 -12.49 9.76
C THR A 92 -2.77 -12.87 8.28
N VAL A 93 -3.69 -12.35 7.47
CA VAL A 93 -3.61 -12.52 5.99
C VAL A 93 -2.34 -11.91 5.37
N ALA A 94 -1.64 -11.02 6.08
CA ALA A 94 -0.38 -10.42 5.65
C ALA A 94 0.86 -11.22 6.11
N GLU A 95 0.70 -12.37 6.76
CA GLU A 95 1.84 -13.22 7.12
C GLU A 95 2.62 -13.65 5.88
N GLY A 96 3.95 -13.45 5.90
CA GLY A 96 4.82 -13.72 4.76
C GLY A 96 4.67 -12.75 3.59
N ALA A 97 3.86 -11.70 3.70
CA ALA A 97 3.86 -10.60 2.73
C ALA A 97 5.24 -9.89 2.78
N PRO A 98 5.86 -9.59 1.62
CA PRO A 98 7.14 -8.90 1.61
C PRO A 98 6.99 -7.46 2.11
N ILE A 99 7.97 -7.03 2.89
CA ILE A 99 8.11 -5.67 3.39
C ILE A 99 9.21 -5.00 2.58
N ILE A 100 8.90 -3.93 1.84
CA ILE A 100 9.87 -3.14 1.08
C ILE A 100 10.09 -1.79 1.77
N PRO A 101 11.32 -1.45 2.22
CA PRO A 101 11.65 -0.12 2.70
C PRO A 101 11.73 0.86 1.52
N ILE A 102 11.00 1.98 1.60
CA ILE A 102 10.95 3.04 0.59
C ILE A 102 11.06 4.44 1.20
N SER A 103 11.46 5.40 0.36
CA SER A 103 11.16 6.81 0.62
C SER A 103 10.26 7.32 -0.50
N ALA A 104 8.99 7.60 -0.21
CA ALA A 104 8.11 8.25 -1.18
C ALA A 104 8.57 9.68 -1.53
N GLN A 105 9.22 10.37 -0.57
CA GLN A 105 9.70 11.75 -0.73
C GLN A 105 10.96 11.83 -1.59
N LEU A 106 11.96 10.98 -1.34
CA LEU A 106 13.21 10.93 -2.09
C LEU A 106 13.16 9.94 -3.28
N LYS A 107 12.04 9.22 -3.43
CA LYS A 107 11.74 8.20 -4.45
C LYS A 107 12.63 6.96 -4.42
N TYR A 108 13.27 6.67 -3.29
CA TYR A 108 14.08 5.46 -3.13
C TYR A 108 13.23 4.18 -3.11
N ASN A 109 13.72 3.16 -3.82
CA ASN A 109 13.14 1.83 -3.99
C ASN A 109 11.74 1.78 -4.66
N ILE A 110 11.29 2.87 -5.26
CA ILE A 110 9.99 2.92 -5.95
C ILE A 110 9.99 2.03 -7.20
N GLU A 111 11.12 1.91 -7.90
CA GLU A 111 11.28 0.97 -9.02
C GLU A 111 11.06 -0.48 -8.57
N VAL A 112 11.53 -0.85 -7.37
CA VAL A 112 11.38 -2.20 -6.80
C VAL A 112 9.92 -2.50 -6.48
N VAL A 113 9.17 -1.51 -5.97
CA VAL A 113 7.72 -1.62 -5.75
C VAL A 113 6.98 -1.78 -7.08
N CYS A 114 7.30 -0.98 -8.09
CA CYS A 114 6.72 -1.11 -9.43
C CYS A 114 7.04 -2.46 -10.07
N GLU A 115 8.28 -2.95 -9.96
CA GLU A 115 8.71 -4.25 -10.44
C GLU A 115 7.95 -5.38 -9.75
N TYR A 116 7.81 -5.32 -8.41
CA TYR A 116 7.04 -6.29 -7.64
C TYR A 116 5.58 -6.35 -8.10
N ILE A 117 4.93 -5.19 -8.21
CA ILE A 117 3.55 -5.05 -8.70
C ILE A 117 3.41 -5.72 -10.08
N VAL A 118 4.27 -5.37 -11.05
CA VAL A 118 4.23 -5.90 -12.42
C VAL A 118 4.52 -7.40 -12.50
N LYS A 119 5.41 -7.93 -11.63
CA LYS A 119 5.77 -9.36 -11.63
C LYS A 119 4.82 -10.25 -10.83
N LYS A 120 4.09 -9.72 -9.84
CA LYS A 120 3.31 -10.52 -8.87
C LYS A 120 1.80 -10.34 -8.98
N ILE A 121 1.32 -9.23 -9.53
CA ILE A 121 -0.11 -8.98 -9.75
C ILE A 121 -0.38 -9.22 -11.24
N PRO A 122 -0.97 -10.38 -11.63
CA PRO A 122 -1.12 -10.74 -13.03
C PRO A 122 -2.11 -9.79 -13.71
N VAL A 123 -1.62 -8.92 -14.61
CA VAL A 123 -2.44 -7.89 -15.29
C VAL A 123 -3.65 -8.52 -15.97
N PRO A 124 -4.88 -8.04 -15.70
CA PRO A 124 -6.50 -8.69 -16.98
C PRO A 124 -6.19 -9.53 -18.23
N PRO A 125 -6.92 -10.59 -18.61
CA PRO A 125 -7.38 -10.63 -19.99
C PRO A 125 -8.15 -9.31 -20.25
N ARG A 126 -7.92 -8.62 -21.38
CA ARG A 126 -8.73 -7.44 -21.71
C ARG A 126 -10.12 -7.89 -22.15
N ASP A 127 -11.04 -7.95 -21.19
CA ASP A 127 -12.45 -8.11 -21.47
C ASP A 127 -13.04 -6.76 -21.92
N TYR A 128 -13.51 -6.71 -23.17
CA TYR A 128 -14.08 -5.51 -23.78
C TYR A 128 -15.58 -5.35 -23.50
N PHE A 129 -16.24 -6.34 -22.87
CA PHE A 129 -17.67 -6.35 -22.58
C PHE A 129 -18.00 -6.13 -21.09
N ARG A 130 -17.06 -6.37 -20.19
CA ARG A 130 -17.18 -5.94 -18.78
C ARG A 130 -16.77 -4.47 -18.62
N THR A 131 -17.62 -3.69 -17.94
CA THR A 131 -17.27 -2.35 -17.46
C THR A 131 -16.00 -2.39 -16.64
N GLN A 132 -14.96 -1.67 -17.05
CA GLN A 132 -13.70 -1.62 -16.31
C GLN A 132 -13.94 -1.07 -14.90
N THR A 133 -13.78 -1.92 -13.89
CA THR A 133 -13.82 -1.48 -12.49
C THR A 133 -12.52 -0.72 -12.20
N TYR A 134 -12.64 0.58 -11.97
CA TYR A 134 -11.50 1.44 -11.67
C TYR A 134 -11.05 1.21 -10.22
N CYS A 135 -9.73 1.18 -9.98
CA CYS A 135 -9.21 1.28 -8.62
C CYS A 135 -9.59 2.63 -8.03
N TYR A 136 -10.36 2.60 -6.95
CA TYR A 136 -10.51 3.77 -6.09
C TYR A 136 -9.29 3.86 -5.19
N LEU A 137 -8.50 4.93 -5.35
CA LEU A 137 -7.73 5.44 -4.23
C LEU A 137 -8.74 5.96 -3.20
N VAL A 138 -8.73 5.36 -2.02
CA VAL A 138 -9.20 6.05 -0.81
C VAL A 138 -8.01 6.85 -0.31
N PHE A 139 -8.22 8.15 -0.11
CA PHE A 139 -7.41 9.01 0.76
C PHE A 139 -8.24 9.22 2.01
#